data_AF-A0A8H7WLP1-F1
#
_entry.id   AF-A0A8H7WLP1-F1
#
_cell.length_a   1.000
_cell.length_b   1.000
_cell.length_c   1.000
_cell.angle_alpha   90.00
_cell.angle_beta   90.00
_cell.angle_gamma   90.00
#
_symmetry.space_group_name_H-M   'P 1'
#
loop_
_entity.id
_entity.type
_entity.pdbx_description
1 polymer ?
#
loop_
_entity_poly.entity_id
_entity_poly.type
_entity_poly.pdbx_seq_one_letter_code
_entity_poly.pdbx_strand_id
1 'polypeptide(L)'
;PADPANPAMIKFTGHVVDELVLRAGGLLSTFETFAILIYPSKREEWNFLEPPSNSESGLRYFIFQHAFKPGTQHLPASLEFSKPYRTLLAAKIHGLRLKNLLPPFSEGENPYKFFLIFPNSEKQMVEYFAAWLLACHAESQVFDSLSEGSWDYFVKNNTGKGNDKGVIFVHESQAASLHQLPFLKSIIKTGGILFWNVSDSTSLYPLFPSIYSGPQTTIGRLRFTRLFPHGCAFLLTPSFLVAEP
;
A
#
# COMPACT_ATOMS: atom_id res chain seq x y z
N PRO A 1 25.73 -35.62 17.97
CA PRO A 1 24.48 -36.27 17.49
C PRO A 1 23.35 -36.00 18.49
N ALA A 2 22.24 -35.39 18.05
CA ALA A 2 21.09 -35.15 18.92
C ALA A 2 20.41 -36.49 19.25
N ASP A 3 20.10 -36.72 20.52
CA ASP A 3 19.40 -37.92 20.98
C ASP A 3 17.94 -37.92 20.46
N PRO A 4 17.56 -38.84 19.55
CA PRO A 4 16.21 -38.90 18.99
C PRO A 4 15.14 -39.24 20.02
N ALA A 5 15.51 -39.73 21.22
CA ALA A 5 14.59 -40.01 22.31
C ALA A 5 14.45 -38.85 23.32
N ASN A 6 15.06 -37.69 23.06
CA ASN A 6 14.97 -36.55 23.96
C ASN A 6 13.52 -36.01 24.01
N PRO A 7 12.82 -36.07 25.16
CA PRO A 7 11.42 -35.67 25.27
C PRO A 7 11.19 -34.19 24.93
N ALA A 8 12.18 -33.32 25.16
CA ALA A 8 12.09 -31.91 24.78
C ALA A 8 12.12 -31.72 23.26
N MET A 9 12.93 -32.52 22.54
CA MET A 9 13.00 -32.50 21.07
C MET A 9 11.72 -33.04 20.43
N ILE A 10 11.14 -34.10 21.00
CA ILE A 10 9.87 -34.66 20.52
C ILE A 10 8.74 -33.63 20.69
N LYS A 11 8.68 -32.97 21.85
CA LYS A 11 7.70 -31.91 22.11
C LYS A 11 7.88 -30.73 21.15
N PHE A 12 9.12 -30.28 20.96
CA PHE A 12 9.42 -29.20 20.02
C PHE A 12 9.01 -29.55 18.58
N THR A 13 9.32 -30.77 18.13
CA THR A 13 8.96 -31.25 16.79
C THR A 13 7.44 -31.33 16.63
N GLY A 14 6.70 -31.75 17.66
CA GLY A 14 5.24 -31.72 17.67
C GLY A 14 4.67 -30.31 17.50
N HIS A 15 5.20 -29.33 18.25
CA HIS A 15 4.81 -27.92 18.07
C HIS A 15 5.09 -27.40 16.65
N VAL A 16 6.22 -27.78 16.04
CA VAL A 16 6.54 -27.40 14.66
C VAL A 16 5.55 -28.02 13.68
N VAL A 17 5.17 -29.30 13.86
CA VAL A 17 4.15 -29.95 13.04
C VAL A 17 2.83 -29.18 13.12
N ASP A 18 2.37 -28.86 14.33
CA ASP A 18 1.10 -28.18 14.54
C ASP A 18 1.07 -26.79 13.88
N GLU A 19 2.15 -26.01 14.03
CA GLU A 19 2.28 -24.70 13.37
C GLU A 19 2.26 -24.79 11.84
N LEU A 20 2.95 -25.79 11.28
CA LEU A 20 2.96 -25.99 9.82
C LEU A 20 1.60 -26.42 9.30
N VAL A 21 0.88 -27.26 10.04
CA VAL A 21 -0.49 -27.65 9.72
C VAL A 21 -1.44 -26.45 9.77
N LEU A 22 -1.39 -25.65 10.84
CA LEU A 22 -2.26 -24.47 11.00
C LEU A 22 -2.09 -23.45 9.86
N ARG A 23 -0.90 -23.37 9.29
CA ARG A 23 -0.55 -22.42 8.24
C ARG A 23 -0.67 -23.00 6.83
N ALA A 24 -1.07 -24.27 6.68
CA ALA A 24 -0.97 -25.01 5.43
C ALA A 24 0.39 -24.81 4.74
N GLY A 25 1.48 -24.84 5.54
CA GLY A 25 2.81 -24.36 5.16
C GLY A 25 3.92 -25.40 5.33
N GLY A 26 5.08 -25.11 4.76
CA GLY A 26 6.30 -25.91 4.86
C GLY A 26 7.51 -25.03 5.18
N LEU A 27 8.60 -25.66 5.61
CA LEU A 27 9.89 -25.00 5.87
C LEU A 27 10.84 -25.28 4.71
N LEU A 28 11.42 -24.23 4.14
CA LEU A 28 12.41 -24.37 3.08
C LEU A 28 13.80 -23.98 3.60
N SER A 29 14.76 -24.90 3.47
CA SER A 29 16.18 -24.63 3.68
C SER A 29 16.89 -24.68 2.33
N THR A 30 17.52 -23.58 1.94
CA THR A 30 18.23 -23.48 0.65
C THR A 30 19.74 -23.57 0.85
N PHE A 31 20.40 -24.31 -0.04
CA PHE A 31 21.86 -24.41 -0.14
C PHE A 31 22.29 -23.92 -1.53
N GLU A 32 23.59 -23.93 -1.85
CA GLU A 32 24.04 -23.42 -3.16
C GLU A 32 23.55 -24.27 -4.33
N THR A 33 23.40 -25.58 -4.13
CA THR A 33 23.15 -26.56 -5.19
C THR A 33 21.85 -27.34 -5.04
N PHE A 34 21.22 -27.30 -3.86
CA PHE A 34 19.98 -28.02 -3.56
C PHE A 34 19.20 -27.34 -2.44
N ALA A 35 17.91 -27.65 -2.34
CA ALA A 35 17.05 -27.19 -1.27
C ALA A 35 16.36 -28.39 -0.61
N ILE A 36 16.05 -28.21 0.67
CA ILE A 36 15.30 -29.16 1.47
C ILE A 36 13.99 -28.48 1.86
N LEU A 37 12.86 -29.04 1.41
CA LEU A 37 11.53 -28.66 1.86
C LEU A 37 11.09 -29.65 2.94
N ILE A 38 10.71 -29.17 4.12
CA ILE A 38 10.15 -29.95 5.22
C ILE A 38 8.67 -29.60 5.34
N TYR A 39 7.79 -30.60 5.38
CA TYR A 39 6.34 -30.40 5.33
C TYR A 39 5.58 -31.44 6.16
N PRO A 40 4.32 -31.17 6.57
CA PRO A 40 3.48 -32.13 7.28
C PRO A 40 3.18 -33.37 6.44
N SER A 41 3.37 -34.55 7.03
CA SER A 41 3.33 -35.84 6.31
C SER A 41 1.94 -36.40 5.99
N LYS A 42 0.93 -36.05 6.80
CA LYS A 42 -0.43 -36.65 6.79
C LYS A 42 -1.50 -35.68 6.28
N ARG A 43 -1.14 -34.84 5.31
CA ARG A 43 -1.95 -33.71 4.86
C ARG A 43 -2.10 -33.74 3.35
N GLU A 44 -3.36 -33.71 2.89
CA GLU A 44 -3.70 -33.92 1.48
C GLU A 44 -3.13 -32.83 0.57
N GLU A 45 -2.96 -31.62 1.12
CA GLU A 45 -2.41 -30.46 0.45
C GLU A 45 -0.98 -30.69 -0.06
N TRP A 46 -0.27 -31.70 0.47
CA TRP A 46 1.11 -32.04 0.12
C TRP A 46 1.24 -33.31 -0.74
N ASN A 47 0.14 -33.97 -1.08
CA ASN A 47 0.13 -35.21 -1.88
C ASN A 47 0.68 -35.01 -3.32
N PHE A 48 0.82 -33.77 -3.78
CA PHE A 48 1.40 -33.46 -5.09
C PHE A 48 2.92 -33.67 -5.13
N LEU A 49 3.61 -33.66 -3.98
CA LEU A 49 5.06 -33.84 -3.91
C LEU A 49 5.43 -35.32 -4.00
N GLU A 50 4.78 -36.15 -3.18
CA GLU A 50 5.02 -37.57 -3.12
C GLU A 50 3.73 -38.31 -2.76
N PRO A 51 3.55 -39.55 -3.25
CA PRO A 51 2.42 -40.38 -2.87
C PRO A 51 2.39 -40.60 -1.35
N PRO A 52 1.20 -40.82 -0.77
CA PRO A 52 1.06 -41.07 0.66
C PRO A 52 1.82 -42.35 1.06
N SER A 53 2.83 -42.20 1.92
CA SER A 53 3.53 -43.31 2.55
C SER A 53 2.98 -43.59 3.96
N ASN A 54 2.99 -44.85 4.38
CA ASN A 54 2.56 -45.31 5.72
C ASN A 54 3.56 -44.97 6.84
N SER A 55 4.33 -43.89 6.69
CA SER A 55 5.26 -43.43 7.73
C SER A 55 4.48 -42.86 8.92
N GLU A 56 4.86 -43.25 10.14
CA GLU A 56 4.33 -42.66 11.37
C GLU A 56 4.92 -41.27 11.67
N SER A 57 5.94 -40.83 10.94
CA SER A 57 6.58 -39.51 11.15
C SER A 57 5.59 -38.38 10.89
N GLY A 58 5.56 -37.36 11.76
CA GLY A 58 4.69 -36.18 11.61
C GLY A 58 5.16 -35.18 10.52
N LEU A 59 6.43 -35.26 10.15
CA LEU A 59 7.05 -34.47 9.08
C LEU A 59 7.65 -35.38 8.01
N ARG A 60 7.70 -34.85 6.78
CA ARG A 60 8.48 -35.38 5.66
C ARG A 60 9.41 -34.29 5.14
N TYR A 61 10.39 -34.70 4.35
CA TYR A 61 11.25 -33.78 3.65
C TYR A 61 11.41 -34.19 2.19
N PHE A 62 11.57 -33.22 1.31
CA PHE A 62 11.81 -33.40 -0.12
C PHE A 62 13.06 -32.61 -0.51
N ILE A 63 14.03 -33.27 -1.13
CA ILE A 63 15.29 -32.66 -1.56
C ILE A 63 15.26 -32.52 -3.08
N PHE A 64 15.50 -31.31 -3.56
CA PHE A 64 15.49 -31.02 -4.99
C PHE A 64 16.58 -30.03 -5.38
N GLN A 65 17.06 -30.17 -6.61
CA GLN A 65 17.99 -29.21 -7.20
C GLN A 65 17.24 -27.91 -7.52
N HIS A 66 17.86 -26.77 -7.27
CA HIS A 66 17.32 -25.47 -7.67
C HIS A 66 18.36 -24.62 -8.37
N ALA A 67 17.90 -23.75 -9.28
CA ALA A 67 18.69 -22.66 -9.84
C ALA A 67 18.50 -21.34 -9.07
N PHE A 68 17.75 -21.37 -7.95
CA PHE A 68 17.49 -20.19 -7.13
C PHE A 68 18.79 -19.69 -6.51
N LYS A 69 19.25 -18.50 -6.92
CA LYS A 69 20.25 -17.75 -6.18
C LYS A 69 19.50 -16.95 -5.13
N PRO A 70 19.59 -17.25 -3.83
CA PRO A 70 18.98 -16.41 -2.82
C PRO A 70 19.65 -15.03 -2.90
N GLY A 71 18.98 -14.09 -3.58
CA GLY A 71 19.32 -12.68 -3.46
C GLY A 71 19.28 -12.37 -1.97
N THR A 72 20.37 -11.79 -1.45
CA THR A 72 20.57 -11.29 -0.08
C THR A 72 19.42 -11.68 0.85
N GLN A 73 19.63 -12.75 1.64
CA GLN A 73 18.71 -13.19 2.70
C GLN A 73 17.87 -12.01 3.16
N HIS A 74 16.60 -11.96 2.75
CA HIS A 74 15.67 -11.07 3.40
C HIS A 74 15.59 -11.63 4.80
N LEU A 75 16.40 -11.07 5.71
CA LEU A 75 16.26 -11.22 7.14
C LEU A 75 14.76 -11.22 7.39
N PRO A 76 14.20 -12.26 8.04
CA PRO A 76 12.77 -12.30 8.31
C PRO A 76 12.43 -10.94 8.90
N ALA A 77 11.62 -10.17 8.16
CA ALA A 77 11.31 -8.81 8.55
C ALA A 77 10.85 -8.91 10.00
N SER A 78 11.52 -8.22 10.94
CA SER A 78 11.10 -8.29 12.33
C SER A 78 9.65 -7.82 12.33
N LEU A 79 8.74 -8.77 12.53
CA LEU A 79 7.32 -8.48 12.50
C LEU A 79 7.06 -7.72 13.79
N GLU A 80 7.09 -6.40 13.70
CA GLU A 80 6.53 -5.55 14.74
C GLU A 80 5.02 -5.73 14.70
N PHE A 81 4.54 -6.72 15.45
CA PHE A 81 3.11 -7.05 15.62
C PHE A 81 2.29 -5.90 16.25
N SER A 82 2.92 -4.76 16.56
CA SER A 82 2.24 -3.58 17.11
C SER A 82 1.56 -2.70 16.06
N LYS A 83 1.96 -2.79 14.78
CA LYS A 83 1.37 -1.97 13.71
C LYS A 83 0.28 -2.74 12.99
N PRO A 84 -0.88 -2.12 12.68
CA PRO A 84 -1.92 -2.75 11.89
C PRO A 84 -1.34 -3.34 10.60
N TYR A 85 -1.67 -4.60 10.32
CA TYR A 85 -1.14 -5.36 9.17
C TYR A 85 -1.26 -4.59 7.84
N ARG A 86 -2.38 -3.90 7.64
CA ARG A 86 -2.63 -3.06 6.46
C ARG A 86 -1.62 -1.92 6.31
N THR A 87 -1.23 -1.28 7.41
CA THR A 87 -0.23 -0.19 7.40
C THR A 87 1.17 -0.73 7.06
N LEU A 88 1.50 -1.92 7.54
CA LEU A 88 2.76 -2.59 7.20
C LEU A 88 2.80 -2.98 5.71
N LEU A 89 1.73 -3.57 5.18
CA LEU A 89 1.64 -3.92 3.77
C LEU A 89 1.71 -2.68 2.87
N ALA A 90 0.96 -1.63 3.20
CA ALA A 90 1.00 -0.36 2.47
C ALA A 90 2.42 0.22 2.42
N ALA A 91 3.15 0.16 3.52
CA ALA A 91 4.53 0.64 3.57
C ALA A 91 5.52 -0.25 2.80
N LYS A 92 5.35 -1.58 2.86
CA LYS A 92 6.31 -2.54 2.28
C LYS A 92 6.10 -2.80 0.80
N ILE A 93 4.84 -2.93 0.37
CA ILE A 93 4.49 -3.24 -1.02
C ILE A 93 4.40 -1.94 -1.82
N HIS A 94 3.62 -0.98 -1.33
CA HIS A 94 3.30 0.23 -2.07
C HIS A 94 4.24 1.41 -1.76
N GLY A 95 5.11 1.28 -0.75
CA GLY A 95 6.00 2.36 -0.32
C GLY A 95 5.28 3.52 0.40
N LEU A 96 4.05 3.30 0.86
CA LEU A 96 3.20 4.35 1.43
C LEU A 96 3.60 4.69 2.87
N ARG A 97 3.72 5.99 3.15
CA ARG A 97 3.92 6.53 4.49
C ARG A 97 3.01 7.73 4.66
N LEU A 98 1.94 7.56 5.45
CA LEU A 98 0.90 8.59 5.59
C LEU A 98 1.49 9.94 5.99
N LYS A 99 2.43 9.98 6.93
CA LYS A 99 3.13 11.19 7.38
C LYS A 99 3.74 12.05 6.25
N ASN A 100 4.11 11.44 5.12
CA ASN A 100 4.69 12.16 3.98
C ASN A 100 3.61 12.81 3.08
N LEU A 101 2.34 12.46 3.28
CA LEU A 101 1.20 12.89 2.47
C LEU A 101 0.32 13.90 3.20
N LEU A 102 0.61 14.17 4.48
CA LEU A 102 -0.15 15.08 5.33
C LEU A 102 0.38 16.52 5.24
N PRO A 103 -0.49 17.54 5.41
CA PRO A 103 -0.03 18.91 5.65
C PRO A 103 0.74 19.00 6.97
N PRO A 104 1.49 20.08 7.24
CA PRO A 104 2.06 20.31 8.57
C PRO A 104 0.96 20.38 9.65
N PHE A 105 1.15 19.66 10.75
CA PHE A 105 0.21 19.63 11.89
C PHE A 105 0.97 19.60 13.21
N SER A 106 0.33 20.11 14.26
CA SER A 106 0.85 20.08 15.62
C SER A 106 0.56 18.72 16.26
N GLU A 107 1.40 18.27 17.20
CA GLU A 107 1.14 17.03 17.94
C GLU A 107 -0.21 17.12 18.68
N GLY A 108 -1.07 16.12 18.49
CA GLY A 108 -2.44 16.09 19.03
C GLY A 108 -3.53 16.67 18.12
N GLU A 109 -3.18 17.35 17.03
CA GLU A 109 -4.15 17.68 15.96
C GLU A 109 -4.32 16.46 15.05
N ASN A 110 -5.35 15.64 15.28
CA ASN A 110 -5.79 14.71 14.25
C ASN A 110 -7.28 14.41 14.32
N PRO A 111 -8.06 14.96 13.37
CA PRO A 111 -8.68 14.06 12.40
C PRO A 111 -8.54 14.63 10.98
N TYR A 112 -7.54 14.16 10.22
CA TYR A 112 -7.43 14.54 8.81
C TYR A 112 -8.65 14.06 8.05
N LYS A 113 -9.06 14.92 7.13
CA LYS A 113 -10.19 14.68 6.26
C LYS A 113 -9.62 14.36 4.89
N PHE A 114 -9.95 13.19 4.39
CA PHE A 114 -9.48 12.66 3.12
C PHE A 114 -10.60 12.67 2.10
N PHE A 115 -10.33 13.10 0.88
CA PHE A 115 -11.24 12.93 -0.24
C PHE A 115 -10.56 12.13 -1.36
N LEU A 116 -11.22 11.08 -1.83
CA LEU A 116 -10.72 10.18 -2.85
C LEU A 116 -11.43 10.46 -4.18
N ILE A 117 -10.73 11.04 -5.15
CA ILE A 117 -11.23 11.29 -6.52
C ILE A 117 -10.72 10.19 -7.44
N PHE A 118 -11.51 9.13 -7.58
CA PHE A 118 -11.18 7.95 -8.36
C PHE A 118 -12.32 7.66 -9.35
N PRO A 119 -12.01 7.12 -10.53
CA PRO A 119 -13.04 6.70 -11.48
C PRO A 119 -13.80 5.48 -10.94
N ASN A 120 -15.02 5.24 -11.43
CA ASN A 120 -15.84 4.08 -11.03
C ASN A 120 -15.15 2.74 -11.28
N SER A 121 -14.25 2.66 -12.26
CA SER A 121 -13.45 1.45 -12.55
C SER A 121 -12.50 1.09 -11.41
N GLU A 122 -12.12 2.04 -10.57
CA GLU A 122 -11.11 1.89 -9.51
C GLU A 122 -11.73 1.77 -8.10
N LYS A 123 -12.94 1.22 -8.00
CA LYS A 123 -13.65 1.06 -6.72
C LYS A 123 -12.82 0.29 -5.67
N GLN A 124 -12.09 -0.74 -6.08
CA GLN A 124 -11.23 -1.52 -5.19
C GLN A 124 -10.09 -0.66 -4.62
N MET A 125 -9.55 0.27 -5.41
CA MET A 125 -8.49 1.17 -4.96
C MET A 125 -9.04 2.18 -3.94
N VAL A 126 -10.26 2.67 -4.13
CA VAL A 126 -10.97 3.51 -3.15
C VAL A 126 -11.14 2.79 -1.82
N GLU A 127 -11.68 1.57 -1.84
CA GLU A 127 -11.89 0.74 -0.65
C GLU A 127 -10.55 0.45 0.07
N TYR A 128 -9.51 0.13 -0.69
CA TYR A 128 -8.16 -0.07 -0.18
C TYR A 128 -7.63 1.19 0.53
N PHE A 129 -7.69 2.35 -0.10
CA PHE A 129 -7.22 3.59 0.50
C PHE A 129 -8.01 3.97 1.74
N ALA A 130 -9.34 3.86 1.71
CA ALA A 130 -10.17 4.12 2.88
C ALA A 130 -9.80 3.20 4.06
N ALA A 131 -9.67 1.90 3.79
CA ALA A 131 -9.26 0.91 4.79
C ALA A 131 -7.86 1.18 5.36
N TRP A 132 -6.91 1.59 4.51
CA TRP A 132 -5.56 1.93 4.93
C TRP A 132 -5.49 3.20 5.77
N LEU A 133 -6.22 4.26 5.37
CA LEU A 133 -6.30 5.53 6.10
C LEU A 133 -6.88 5.32 7.50
N LEU A 134 -7.99 4.59 7.60
CA LEU A 134 -8.62 4.26 8.89
C LEU A 134 -7.74 3.34 9.75
N ALA A 135 -6.95 2.45 9.14
CA ALA A 135 -5.96 1.65 9.86
C ALA A 135 -4.78 2.49 10.38
N CYS A 136 -4.45 3.61 9.73
CA CYS A 136 -3.44 4.53 10.24
C CYS A 136 -4.00 5.39 11.38
N HIS A 137 -5.22 5.90 11.24
CA HIS A 137 -5.90 6.72 12.24
C HIS A 137 -7.42 6.52 12.16
N ALA A 138 -7.98 5.83 13.15
CA ALA A 138 -9.39 5.42 13.17
C ALA A 138 -10.39 6.60 13.20
N GLU A 139 -9.97 7.76 13.71
CA GLU A 139 -10.80 8.98 13.80
C GLU A 139 -10.79 9.82 12.50
N SER A 140 -10.03 9.40 11.48
CA SER A 140 -9.99 10.10 10.19
C SER A 140 -11.33 10.04 9.47
N GLN A 141 -11.69 11.12 8.80
CA GLN A 141 -12.88 11.14 7.94
C GLN A 141 -12.45 10.87 6.49
N VAL A 142 -13.02 9.84 5.87
CA VAL A 142 -12.73 9.49 4.48
C VAL A 142 -13.99 9.65 3.65
N PHE A 143 -13.87 10.42 2.57
CA PHE A 143 -14.90 10.68 1.58
C PHE A 143 -14.41 10.23 0.21
N ASP A 144 -15.32 9.94 -0.70
CA ASP A 144 -14.99 9.54 -2.07
C ASP A 144 -15.91 10.21 -3.10
N SER A 145 -15.49 10.20 -4.36
CA SER A 145 -16.24 10.71 -5.50
C SER A 145 -17.30 9.73 -6.03
N LEU A 146 -17.37 8.50 -5.52
CA LEU A 146 -18.35 7.49 -5.94
C LEU A 146 -19.71 7.74 -5.27
N SER A 147 -19.68 8.37 -4.09
CA SER A 147 -20.84 8.73 -3.29
C SER A 147 -21.39 10.10 -3.72
N GLU A 148 -22.65 10.13 -4.13
CA GLU A 148 -23.32 11.36 -4.55
C GLU A 148 -23.38 12.40 -3.41
N GLY A 149 -23.13 13.67 -3.72
CA GLY A 149 -23.13 14.77 -2.72
C GLY A 149 -21.93 14.78 -1.75
N SER A 150 -21.08 13.76 -1.78
CA SER A 150 -19.89 13.64 -0.92
C SER A 150 -18.93 14.83 -1.09
N TRP A 151 -18.71 15.28 -2.34
CA TRP A 151 -17.87 16.44 -2.63
C TRP A 151 -18.40 17.72 -1.97
N ASP A 152 -19.70 18.00 -2.13
CA ASP A 152 -20.31 19.20 -1.55
C ASP A 152 -20.25 19.19 -0.03
N TYR A 153 -20.47 18.02 0.58
CA TYR A 153 -20.33 17.84 2.03
C TYR A 153 -18.89 18.10 2.49
N PHE A 154 -17.91 17.54 1.78
CA PHE A 154 -16.50 17.76 2.07
C PHE A 154 -16.14 19.24 1.96
N VAL A 155 -16.52 19.92 0.89
CA VAL A 155 -16.21 21.34 0.70
C VAL A 155 -16.85 22.19 1.79
N LYS A 156 -18.17 22.05 2.02
CA LYS A 156 -18.91 22.87 3.01
C LYS A 156 -18.34 22.75 4.42
N ASN A 157 -17.91 21.55 4.81
CA ASN A 157 -17.43 21.30 6.16
C ASN A 157 -15.93 21.60 6.38
N ASN A 158 -15.17 21.81 5.29
CA ASN A 158 -13.70 21.84 5.34
C ASN A 158 -13.06 23.06 4.68
N THR A 159 -13.84 24.02 4.15
CA THR A 159 -13.30 25.18 3.43
C THR A 159 -13.75 26.53 4.02
N GLY A 160 -14.41 26.53 5.18
CA GLY A 160 -14.99 27.73 5.79
C GLY A 160 -14.36 28.19 7.10
N LYS A 161 -13.57 27.34 7.77
CA LYS A 161 -12.91 27.68 9.05
C LYS A 161 -11.41 27.69 8.80
N GLY A 162 -10.73 28.80 9.09
CA GLY A 162 -9.33 29.08 8.72
C GLY A 162 -8.25 28.12 9.25
N ASN A 163 -8.63 26.96 9.81
CA ASN A 163 -7.74 25.92 10.32
C ASN A 163 -8.06 24.52 9.79
N ASP A 164 -8.97 24.37 8.82
CA ASP A 164 -9.33 23.08 8.25
C ASP A 164 -8.18 22.52 7.39
N LYS A 165 -7.61 21.40 7.84
CA LYS A 165 -6.56 20.65 7.13
C LYS A 165 -7.15 19.40 6.49
N GLY A 166 -6.76 19.11 5.27
CA GLY A 166 -7.26 17.94 4.55
C GLY A 166 -6.33 17.46 3.45
N VAL A 167 -6.64 16.29 2.91
CA VAL A 167 -5.87 15.67 1.84
C VAL A 167 -6.83 15.14 0.77
N ILE A 168 -6.52 15.40 -0.48
CA ILE A 168 -7.28 14.93 -1.63
C ILE A 168 -6.36 14.06 -2.47
N PHE A 169 -6.72 12.79 -2.62
CA PHE A 169 -6.07 11.86 -3.52
C PHE A 169 -6.83 11.82 -4.82
N VAL A 170 -6.12 12.03 -5.93
CA VAL A 170 -6.68 12.09 -7.27
C VAL A 170 -6.06 10.98 -8.08
N HIS A 171 -6.86 10.04 -8.55
CA HIS A 171 -6.39 9.03 -9.50
C HIS A 171 -5.87 9.70 -10.78
N GLU A 172 -4.79 9.20 -11.37
CA GLU A 172 -4.15 9.84 -12.52
C GLU A 172 -5.10 10.07 -13.71
N SER A 173 -6.06 9.17 -13.93
CA SER A 173 -7.05 9.32 -15.00
C SER A 173 -8.02 10.50 -14.78
N GLN A 174 -8.17 10.95 -13.53
CA GLN A 174 -9.07 12.05 -13.15
C GLN A 174 -8.35 13.40 -13.03
N ALA A 175 -7.02 13.42 -13.07
CA ALA A 175 -6.25 14.63 -12.87
C ALA A 175 -6.55 15.73 -13.91
N ALA A 176 -6.77 15.34 -15.17
CA ALA A 176 -7.13 16.28 -16.23
C ALA A 176 -8.51 16.92 -16.01
N SER A 177 -9.43 16.22 -15.34
CA SER A 177 -10.82 16.67 -15.13
C SER A 177 -11.00 17.50 -13.85
N LEU A 178 -9.95 17.75 -13.08
CA LEU A 178 -10.04 18.53 -11.84
C LEU A 178 -10.63 19.93 -12.04
N HIS A 179 -10.39 20.55 -13.20
CA HIS A 179 -10.92 21.88 -13.54
C HIS A 179 -12.46 21.95 -13.53
N GLN A 180 -13.14 20.80 -13.58
CA GLN A 180 -14.60 20.69 -13.54
C GLN A 180 -15.16 20.65 -12.11
N LEU A 181 -14.30 20.47 -11.09
CA LEU A 181 -14.73 20.39 -9.71
C LEU A 181 -15.22 21.75 -9.21
N PRO A 182 -16.43 21.82 -8.63
CA PRO A 182 -16.94 23.07 -8.08
C PRO A 182 -16.08 23.49 -6.89
N PHE A 183 -15.91 24.81 -6.74
CA PHE A 183 -15.13 25.45 -5.67
C PHE A 183 -13.63 25.14 -5.64
N LEU A 184 -13.06 24.47 -6.65
CA LEU A 184 -11.64 24.10 -6.68
C LEU A 184 -10.71 25.31 -6.42
N LYS A 185 -10.96 26.45 -7.07
CA LYS A 185 -10.18 27.68 -6.88
C LYS A 185 -10.20 28.16 -5.42
N SER A 186 -11.32 28.03 -4.73
CA SER A 186 -11.46 28.41 -3.33
C SER A 186 -10.60 27.50 -2.45
N ILE A 187 -10.73 26.17 -2.66
CA ILE A 187 -10.00 25.14 -1.92
C ILE A 187 -8.49 25.32 -2.04
N ILE A 188 -8.00 25.55 -3.26
CA ILE A 188 -6.56 25.74 -3.52
C ILE A 188 -6.04 26.98 -2.79
N LYS A 189 -6.82 28.08 -2.76
CA LYS A 189 -6.42 29.34 -2.11
C LYS A 189 -6.32 29.24 -0.59
N THR A 190 -7.14 28.41 0.06
CA THR A 190 -7.15 28.27 1.53
C THR A 190 -5.85 27.66 2.07
N GLY A 191 -5.10 26.90 1.27
CA GLY A 191 -3.76 26.39 1.61
C GLY A 191 -3.72 25.24 2.63
N GLY A 192 -4.82 24.97 3.35
CA GLY A 192 -4.92 23.86 4.32
C GLY A 192 -5.15 22.48 3.69
N ILE A 193 -5.55 22.42 2.42
CA ILE A 193 -5.90 21.18 1.73
C ILE A 193 -4.83 20.77 0.72
N LEU A 194 -4.37 19.52 0.87
CA LEU A 194 -3.30 18.95 0.09
C LEU A 194 -3.82 18.09 -1.08
N PHE A 195 -3.49 18.43 -2.33
CA PHE A 195 -3.78 17.57 -3.47
C PHE A 195 -2.59 16.68 -3.86
N TRP A 196 -2.85 15.40 -4.08
CA TRP A 196 -1.89 14.41 -4.59
C TRP A 196 -2.47 13.66 -5.78
N ASN A 197 -1.71 13.59 -6.85
CA ASN A 197 -1.95 12.67 -7.94
C ASN A 197 -1.42 11.28 -7.56
N VAL A 198 -2.25 10.26 -7.68
CA VAL A 198 -1.95 8.86 -7.41
C VAL A 198 -1.88 8.14 -8.76
N SER A 199 -0.70 7.65 -9.10
CA SER A 199 -0.49 6.77 -10.24
C SER A 199 0.00 5.42 -9.74
N ASP A 200 -0.60 4.35 -10.24
CA ASP A 200 -0.04 3.03 -10.06
C ASP A 200 1.07 2.77 -11.10
N SER A 201 1.91 1.77 -10.85
CA SER A 201 2.99 1.40 -11.75
C SER A 201 2.51 0.50 -12.89
N THR A 202 1.22 0.46 -13.21
CA THR A 202 0.69 -0.46 -14.23
C THR A 202 0.92 0.07 -15.64
N SER A 203 0.91 1.39 -15.81
CA SER A 203 1.30 2.04 -17.05
C SER A 203 2.80 2.31 -17.10
N LEU A 204 3.44 1.97 -18.22
CA LEU A 204 4.84 2.33 -18.50
C LEU A 204 5.05 3.84 -18.61
N TYR A 205 3.98 4.58 -18.88
CA TYR A 205 4.01 6.03 -19.08
C TYR A 205 2.99 6.71 -18.17
N PRO A 206 3.36 7.77 -17.44
CA PRO A 206 2.41 8.50 -16.61
C PRO A 206 1.32 9.13 -17.50
N LEU A 207 0.04 8.92 -17.16
CA LEU A 207 -1.08 9.52 -17.91
C LEU A 207 -1.16 11.03 -17.71
N PHE A 208 -0.64 11.53 -16.58
CA PHE A 208 -0.55 12.95 -16.28
C PHE A 208 0.90 13.46 -16.45
N PRO A 209 1.13 14.65 -17.03
CA PRO A 209 2.46 15.21 -17.21
C PRO A 209 3.03 15.62 -15.84
N SER A 210 3.60 14.64 -15.14
CA SER A 210 4.50 14.86 -14.02
C SER A 210 5.92 14.77 -14.56
N ILE A 211 6.82 15.58 -13.99
CA ILE A 211 8.25 15.59 -14.33
C ILE A 211 8.74 14.13 -14.37
N TYR A 212 9.09 13.68 -15.58
CA TYR A 212 9.51 12.31 -15.86
C TYR A 212 10.94 12.14 -15.33
N SER A 213 11.09 11.37 -14.25
CA SER A 213 12.39 11.04 -13.65
C SER A 213 12.88 9.65 -14.04
N GLY A 214 12.50 9.14 -15.21
CA GLY A 214 12.85 7.79 -15.69
C GLY A 214 11.99 6.66 -15.11
N PRO A 215 12.09 5.43 -15.66
CA PRO A 215 11.30 4.30 -15.21
C PRO A 215 11.79 3.82 -13.83
N GLN A 216 11.04 4.12 -12.77
CA GLN A 216 11.17 3.42 -11.49
C GLN A 216 10.16 2.28 -11.43
N THR A 217 10.46 1.19 -12.13
CA THR A 217 9.59 0.01 -12.22
C THR A 217 9.88 -0.95 -11.07
N THR A 218 9.44 -0.60 -9.86
CA THR A 218 9.16 -1.64 -8.85
C THR A 218 7.66 -1.91 -8.91
N ILE A 219 7.30 -3.06 -9.50
CA ILE A 219 5.91 -3.51 -9.64
C ILE A 219 5.20 -3.39 -8.28
N GLY A 220 4.00 -2.81 -8.29
CA GLY A 220 3.17 -2.64 -7.09
C GLY A 220 3.46 -1.36 -6.30
N ARG A 221 4.47 -0.57 -6.66
CA ARG A 221 4.72 0.71 -5.98
C ARG A 221 3.78 1.80 -6.49
N LEU A 222 3.14 2.50 -5.56
CA LEU A 222 2.30 3.65 -5.88
C LEU A 222 3.15 4.92 -5.87
N ARG A 223 2.89 5.82 -6.82
CA ARG A 223 3.55 7.12 -6.90
C ARG A 223 2.57 8.23 -6.55
N PHE A 224 3.02 9.12 -5.66
CA PHE A 224 2.28 10.30 -5.23
C PHE A 224 3.02 11.53 -5.73
N THR A 225 2.36 12.31 -6.60
CA THR A 225 2.90 13.57 -7.11
C THR A 225 2.07 14.72 -6.58
N ARG A 226 2.73 15.73 -6.01
CA ARG A 226 2.07 16.90 -5.45
C ARG A 226 1.38 17.71 -6.56
N LEU A 227 0.10 18.01 -6.40
CA LEU A 227 -0.64 18.93 -7.29
C LEU A 227 -0.73 20.33 -6.67
N PHE A 228 -0.69 21.35 -7.54
CA PHE A 228 -0.69 22.77 -7.18
C PHE A 228 0.36 23.20 -6.13
N PRO A 229 1.63 22.76 -6.21
CA PRO A 229 2.65 23.09 -5.20
C PRO A 229 2.98 24.59 -5.13
N HIS A 230 2.79 25.33 -6.23
CA HIS A 230 3.22 26.72 -6.37
C HIS A 230 2.05 27.72 -6.50
N GLY A 231 0.81 27.27 -6.28
CA GLY A 231 -0.38 28.14 -6.23
C GLY A 231 -0.95 28.57 -7.57
N CYS A 232 -0.23 29.35 -8.38
CA CYS A 232 -0.78 29.91 -9.62
C CYS A 232 0.26 30.14 -10.72
N ALA A 233 -0.22 30.18 -11.96
CA ALA A 233 0.52 30.64 -13.12
C ALA A 233 -0.26 31.79 -13.78
N PHE A 234 0.45 32.81 -14.24
CA PHE A 234 -0.15 33.92 -14.98
C PHE A 234 0.10 33.70 -16.47
N LEU A 235 -0.98 33.71 -17.25
CA LEU A 235 -0.91 33.75 -18.71
C LEU A 235 -1.34 35.13 -19.17
N LEU A 236 -0.41 35.89 -19.74
CA LEU A 236 -0.72 37.18 -20.35
C LEU A 236 -1.08 36.95 -21.82
N THR A 237 -2.25 37.45 -22.22
CA THR A 237 -2.63 37.39 -23.63
C THR A 237 -1.92 38.51 -24.41
N PRO A 238 -1.59 38.31 -25.69
CA PRO A 238 -0.99 39.38 -26.51
C PRO A 238 -1.85 40.65 -26.52
N SER A 239 -3.17 40.51 -26.49
CA SER A 239 -4.11 41.64 -26.39
C SER A 239 -3.95 42.44 -25.09
N PHE A 240 -3.70 41.77 -23.96
CA PHE A 240 -3.47 42.42 -22.68
C PHE A 240 -2.19 43.25 -22.72
N LEU A 241 -1.11 42.72 -23.30
CA LEU A 241 0.18 43.43 -23.44
C LEU A 241 0.09 44.69 -24.33
N VAL A 242 -0.83 44.70 -25.30
CA VAL A 242 -1.06 45.87 -26.16
C VAL A 242 -1.95 46.91 -25.46
N ALA A 243 -2.91 46.48 -24.66
CA ALA A 243 -3.85 47.36 -23.96
C ALA A 243 -3.26 47.98 -22.68
N GLU A 244 -2.40 47.25 -21.97
CA GLU A 244 -1.72 47.66 -20.73
C GLU A 244 -0.18 47.46 -20.86
N PRO A 245 0.53 48.34 -21.59
CA PRO A 245 1.98 48.23 -21.85
C PRO A 245 2.88 48.61 -20.67
#